data_AF-A0A956N1D7-F1
#
_entry.id   AF-A0A956N1D7-F1
#
_cell.length_a   1.000
_cell.length_b   1.000
_cell.length_c   1.000
_cell.angle_alpha   90.00
_cell.angle_beta   90.00
_cell.angle_gamma   90.00
#
_symmetry.space_group_name_H-M   'P 1'
#
loop_
_entity.id
_entity.type
_entity.pdbx_description
1 polymer ?
#
loop_
_entity_poly.entity_id
_entity_poly.type
_entity_poly.pdbx_seq_one_letter_code
_entity_poly.pdbx_strand_id
1 'polypeptide(L)'
;FDDARLVVHLARTAVAQGATLVNYVELVDLTKTHGIVDGAVLFDREREAEHVVRARVVINATGVFADGVRRIDEPDAPRLLRPSQGVHLVLDAGFLSGDSAVLVPSTDDGRVLFLIPWLGRVLVGTTDTPVDVPSVEPRPREDEIAFLLEHAARYLARDPSEADILSVFAGLRPLVAADAAGTAALSRDHTVLVSRSGLVTVTGGKWTTYRRMAEDTVDQAILVGDLNPERSPTDRLPLHGAPGPEAPLPPGPHGTDTAALDAICQGSLADPIHPGLPYRLGEVLWAARFEMARTVEDVLARRTRALLLDAQAAQEAAPAVAAVLAGELKRDARWAEEQVRAFEDLARGYLPAGAEEVRSRS
;
A
#
# COMPACT_ATOMS: atom_id res chain seq x y z
N PHE A 1 7.45 -2.37 11.48
CA PHE A 1 7.55 -2.23 10.02
C PHE A 1 6.26 -1.58 9.53
N ASP A 2 6.37 -0.55 8.70
CA ASP A 2 5.25 0.15 8.07
C ASP A 2 5.52 0.15 6.56
N ASP A 3 4.70 -0.59 5.83
CA ASP A 3 4.85 -0.84 4.40
C ASP A 3 4.56 0.42 3.57
N ALA A 4 3.46 1.11 3.85
CA ALA A 4 3.08 2.33 3.13
C ALA A 4 4.11 3.46 3.36
N ARG A 5 4.62 3.60 4.59
CA ARG A 5 5.69 4.57 4.89
C ARG A 5 6.99 4.25 4.16
N LEU A 6 7.36 2.97 4.07
CA LEU A 6 8.53 2.55 3.28
C LEU A 6 8.36 2.93 1.79
N VAL A 7 7.18 2.74 1.22
CA VAL A 7 6.89 3.14 -0.18
C VAL A 7 7.03 4.65 -0.38
N VAL A 8 6.51 5.45 0.56
CA VAL A 8 6.65 6.91 0.49
C VAL A 8 8.12 7.33 0.54
N HIS A 9 8.92 6.73 1.42
CA HIS A 9 10.36 7.00 1.49
C HIS A 9 11.10 6.54 0.22
N LEU A 10 10.74 5.41 -0.37
CA LEU A 10 11.27 4.98 -1.67
C LEU A 10 10.93 5.97 -2.78
N ALA A 11 9.68 6.43 -2.85
CA ALA A 11 9.23 7.42 -3.83
C ALA A 11 10.01 8.73 -3.70
N ARG A 12 10.18 9.24 -2.47
CA ARG A 12 10.96 10.45 -2.21
C ARG A 12 12.44 10.27 -2.51
N THR A 13 12.99 9.09 -2.25
CA THR A 13 14.35 8.74 -2.65
C THR A 13 14.49 8.81 -4.16
N ALA A 14 13.56 8.23 -4.92
CA ALA A 14 13.59 8.26 -6.37
C ALA A 14 13.52 9.70 -6.92
N VAL A 15 12.66 10.56 -6.37
CA VAL A 15 12.61 11.99 -6.70
C VAL A 15 13.95 12.67 -6.42
N ALA A 16 14.57 12.41 -5.27
CA ALA A 16 15.88 12.96 -4.92
C ALA A 16 17.00 12.48 -5.85
N GLN A 17 16.85 11.30 -6.47
CA GLN A 17 17.74 10.78 -7.52
C GLN A 17 17.37 11.28 -8.94
N GLY A 18 16.40 12.20 -9.07
CA GLY A 18 16.02 12.83 -10.34
C GLY A 18 14.89 12.12 -11.10
N ALA A 19 14.20 11.15 -10.48
CA ALA A 19 13.04 10.52 -11.10
C ALA A 19 11.80 11.43 -11.05
N THR A 20 10.99 11.40 -12.11
CA THR A 20 9.66 12.02 -12.13
C THR A 20 8.62 10.99 -11.72
N LEU A 21 7.91 11.26 -10.61
CA LEU A 21 6.85 10.41 -10.11
C LEU A 21 5.52 11.14 -10.23
N VAL A 22 4.48 10.43 -10.64
CA VAL A 22 3.11 10.95 -10.76
C VAL A 22 2.15 9.87 -10.27
N ASN A 23 1.24 10.22 -9.36
CA ASN A 23 0.12 9.37 -8.93
C ASN A 23 -1.19 9.87 -9.55
N TYR A 24 -2.25 9.07 -9.45
CA TYR A 24 -3.55 9.34 -10.11
C TYR A 24 -3.46 9.46 -11.64
N VAL A 25 -2.49 8.77 -12.23
CA VAL A 25 -2.34 8.63 -13.68
C VAL A 25 -2.41 7.15 -14.01
N GLU A 26 -3.39 6.75 -14.80
CA GLU A 26 -3.62 5.36 -15.17
C GLU A 26 -3.09 5.05 -16.57
N LEU A 27 -2.65 3.81 -16.77
CA LEU A 27 -2.34 3.30 -18.11
C LEU A 27 -3.64 3.00 -18.85
N VAL A 28 -3.79 3.57 -20.05
CA VAL A 28 -4.90 3.27 -20.97
C VAL A 28 -4.44 2.26 -22.02
N ASP A 29 -3.31 2.51 -22.68
CA ASP A 29 -2.78 1.66 -23.75
C ASP A 29 -1.25 1.78 -23.85
N LEU A 30 -0.60 0.85 -24.54
CA LEU A 30 0.82 0.89 -24.86
C LEU A 30 1.03 1.38 -26.29
N THR A 31 1.96 2.30 -26.49
CA THR A 31 2.33 2.71 -27.86
C THR A 31 3.38 1.77 -28.42
N LYS A 32 3.27 1.47 -29.73
CA LYS A 32 4.21 0.58 -30.43
C LYS A 32 4.63 1.14 -31.78
N THR A 33 5.91 0.98 -32.11
CA THR A 33 6.47 1.24 -33.43
C THR A 33 7.07 -0.04 -33.99
N HIS A 34 6.65 -0.45 -35.18
CA HIS A 34 7.04 -1.75 -35.78
C HIS A 34 6.80 -2.97 -34.87
N GLY A 35 5.75 -2.92 -34.03
CA GLY A 35 5.41 -3.98 -33.09
C GLY A 35 6.21 -3.98 -31.78
N ILE A 36 7.12 -3.04 -31.58
CA ILE A 36 7.92 -2.87 -30.35
C ILE A 36 7.34 -1.73 -29.51
N VAL A 37 7.20 -1.95 -28.20
CA VAL A 37 6.72 -0.94 -27.24
C VAL A 37 7.69 0.22 -27.15
N ASP A 38 7.18 1.44 -27.30
CA ASP A 38 7.97 2.68 -27.29
C ASP A 38 7.37 3.80 -26.41
N GLY A 39 6.41 3.44 -25.56
CA GLY A 39 5.69 4.39 -24.72
C GLY A 39 4.35 3.89 -24.24
N ALA A 40 3.54 4.83 -23.75
CA ALA A 40 2.22 4.57 -23.18
C ALA A 40 1.26 5.76 -23.41
N VAL A 41 -0.03 5.44 -23.50
CA VAL A 41 -1.14 6.38 -23.37
C VAL A 41 -1.60 6.33 -21.93
N LEU A 42 -1.61 7.49 -21.28
CA LEU A 42 -1.91 7.64 -19.86
C LEU A 42 -3.10 8.59 -19.68
N PHE A 43 -3.97 8.31 -18.71
CA PHE A 43 -5.09 9.20 -18.36
C PHE A 43 -4.85 9.81 -16.97
N ASP A 44 -4.73 11.14 -16.91
CA ASP A 44 -4.64 11.92 -15.68
C ASP A 44 -6.04 12.06 -15.08
N ARG A 45 -6.30 11.37 -13.97
CA ARG A 45 -7.58 11.37 -13.26
C ARG A 45 -7.88 12.71 -12.58
N GLU A 46 -6.87 13.53 -12.29
CA GLU A 46 -7.10 14.85 -11.66
C GLU A 46 -7.47 15.93 -12.68
N ARG A 47 -6.99 15.79 -13.92
CA ARG A 47 -7.25 16.73 -15.02
C ARG A 47 -8.26 16.24 -16.05
N GLU A 48 -8.64 14.96 -15.96
CA GLU A 48 -9.50 14.27 -16.93
C GLU A 48 -8.94 14.39 -18.36
N ALA A 49 -7.64 14.12 -18.52
CA ALA A 49 -6.92 14.33 -19.77
C ALA A 49 -6.01 13.14 -20.14
N GLU A 50 -5.95 12.82 -21.43
CA GLU A 50 -5.01 11.85 -21.97
C GLU A 50 -3.65 12.48 -22.32
N HIS A 51 -2.59 11.72 -22.04
CA HIS A 51 -1.22 12.08 -22.32
C HIS A 51 -0.49 10.91 -22.98
N VAL A 52 0.25 11.17 -24.05
CA VAL A 52 1.13 10.18 -24.67
C VAL A 52 2.56 10.42 -24.19
N VAL A 53 3.17 9.41 -23.58
CA VAL A 53 4.55 9.46 -23.09
C VAL A 53 5.39 8.47 -23.87
N ARG A 54 6.55 8.92 -24.35
CA ARG A 54 7.53 8.06 -25.03
C ARG A 54 8.58 7.57 -24.04
N ALA A 55 8.97 6.31 -24.17
CA ALA A 55 10.00 5.70 -23.35
C ALA A 55 10.82 4.71 -24.19
N ARG A 56 12.10 4.54 -23.84
CA ARG A 56 12.94 3.49 -24.45
C ARG A 56 12.53 2.09 -24.00
N VAL A 57 12.01 1.98 -22.77
CA VAL A 57 11.56 0.73 -22.15
C VAL A 57 10.36 1.04 -21.28
N VAL A 58 9.37 0.15 -21.27
CA VAL A 58 8.23 0.20 -20.36
C VAL A 58 8.31 -1.01 -19.42
N ILE A 59 8.22 -0.75 -18.12
CA ILE A 59 8.19 -1.79 -17.08
C ILE A 59 6.79 -1.86 -16.48
N ASN A 60 6.16 -3.02 -16.57
CA ASN A 60 4.95 -3.39 -15.89
C ASN A 60 5.27 -3.94 -14.48
N ALA A 61 5.01 -3.13 -13.45
CA ALA A 61 5.16 -3.49 -12.04
C ALA A 61 3.83 -3.39 -11.27
N THR A 62 2.70 -3.71 -11.92
CA THR A 62 1.35 -3.49 -11.36
C THR A 62 0.85 -4.61 -10.43
N GLY A 63 1.77 -5.35 -9.80
CA GLY A 63 1.45 -6.35 -8.77
C GLY A 63 0.44 -7.40 -9.24
N VAL A 64 -0.68 -7.53 -8.52
CA VAL A 64 -1.77 -8.47 -8.84
C VAL A 64 -2.48 -8.18 -10.15
N PHE A 65 -2.31 -6.97 -10.70
CA PHE A 65 -2.89 -6.54 -11.97
C PHE A 65 -1.95 -6.73 -13.16
N ALA A 66 -0.79 -7.37 -12.98
CA ALA A 66 0.22 -7.49 -14.04
C ALA A 66 -0.34 -8.18 -15.31
N ASP A 67 -1.23 -9.17 -15.16
CA ASP A 67 -1.89 -9.84 -16.29
C ASP A 67 -2.79 -8.91 -17.11
N GLY A 68 -3.40 -7.90 -16.49
CA GLY A 68 -4.21 -6.90 -17.21
C GLY A 68 -3.33 -6.12 -18.18
N VAL A 69 -2.21 -5.58 -17.70
CA VAL A 69 -1.26 -4.83 -18.54
C VAL A 69 -0.60 -5.72 -19.61
N ARG A 70 -0.27 -6.97 -19.27
CA ARG A 70 0.24 -7.93 -20.26
C ARG A 70 -0.74 -8.19 -21.39
N ARG A 71 -2.05 -8.16 -21.13
CA ARG A 71 -3.09 -8.34 -22.17
C ARG A 71 -3.40 -7.09 -22.96
N ILE A 72 -3.06 -5.90 -22.44
CA ILE A 72 -3.00 -4.68 -23.24
C ILE A 72 -1.90 -4.82 -24.30
N ASP A 73 -0.73 -5.36 -23.91
CA ASP A 73 0.37 -5.65 -24.84
C ASP A 73 0.05 -6.78 -25.84
N GLU A 74 -0.32 -7.95 -25.33
CA GLU A 74 -0.58 -9.17 -26.08
C GLU A 74 -1.94 -9.76 -25.65
N PRO A 75 -3.04 -9.52 -26.38
CA PRO A 75 -4.41 -9.90 -25.94
C PRO A 75 -4.58 -11.38 -25.57
N ASP A 76 -3.85 -12.26 -26.24
CA ASP A 76 -3.88 -13.72 -26.02
C ASP A 76 -2.88 -14.19 -24.96
N ALA A 77 -2.25 -13.28 -24.21
CA ALA A 77 -1.27 -13.62 -23.19
C ALA A 77 -1.89 -14.56 -22.13
N PRO A 78 -1.27 -15.74 -21.87
CA PRO A 78 -1.79 -16.68 -20.90
C PRO A 78 -1.74 -16.07 -19.50
N ARG A 79 -2.71 -16.45 -18.67
CA ARG A 79 -2.77 -16.05 -17.25
C ARG A 79 -1.49 -16.52 -16.55
N LEU A 80 -0.78 -15.59 -15.91
CA LEU A 80 0.41 -15.85 -15.13
C LEU A 80 0.07 -15.93 -13.63
N LEU A 81 -0.90 -15.15 -13.18
CA LEU A 81 -1.19 -14.97 -11.76
C LEU A 81 -2.42 -15.75 -11.28
N ARG A 82 -2.29 -16.29 -10.07
CA ARG A 82 -3.38 -16.85 -9.25
C ARG A 82 -3.44 -16.09 -7.93
N PRO A 83 -4.12 -14.94 -7.87
CA PRO A 83 -4.16 -14.14 -6.66
C PRO A 83 -4.75 -14.91 -5.47
N SER A 84 -4.24 -14.60 -4.28
CA SER A 84 -4.83 -15.07 -3.02
C SER A 84 -5.01 -13.90 -2.06
N GLN A 85 -6.13 -13.91 -1.35
CA GLN A 85 -6.49 -12.91 -0.36
C GLN A 85 -5.95 -13.28 1.02
N GLY A 86 -5.44 -12.29 1.74
CA GLY A 86 -5.14 -12.37 3.15
C GLY A 86 -5.83 -11.25 3.92
N VAL A 87 -6.54 -11.62 4.98
CA VAL A 87 -7.23 -10.71 5.88
C VAL A 87 -6.44 -10.50 7.17
N HIS A 88 -6.50 -9.28 7.71
CA HIS A 88 -6.05 -8.96 9.05
C HIS A 88 -7.12 -8.22 9.84
N LEU A 89 -7.14 -8.45 11.16
CA LEU A 89 -7.93 -7.71 12.14
C LEU A 89 -6.98 -6.82 12.95
N VAL A 90 -7.49 -5.67 13.40
CA VAL A 90 -6.80 -4.80 14.34
C VAL A 90 -7.61 -4.66 15.61
N LEU A 91 -6.96 -4.97 16.74
CA LEU A 91 -7.53 -4.93 18.08
C LEU A 91 -6.78 -3.90 18.94
N ASP A 92 -7.40 -3.51 20.07
CA ASP A 92 -6.73 -2.69 21.08
C ASP A 92 -5.46 -3.37 21.63
N ALA A 93 -4.45 -2.56 21.99
CA ALA A 93 -3.18 -3.04 22.53
C ALA A 93 -3.34 -3.97 23.74
N GLY A 94 -4.37 -3.73 24.57
CA GLY A 94 -4.63 -4.52 25.78
C GLY A 94 -5.01 -5.99 25.53
N PHE A 95 -5.25 -6.40 24.28
CA PHE A 95 -5.48 -7.80 23.94
C PHE A 95 -4.21 -8.64 23.98
N LEU A 96 -3.03 -8.07 23.74
CA LEU A 96 -1.77 -8.81 23.73
C LEU A 96 -1.00 -8.58 25.04
N SER A 97 -0.56 -9.67 25.67
CA SER A 97 0.24 -9.58 26.90
C SER A 97 1.71 -9.27 26.54
N GLY A 98 2.07 -7.98 26.54
CA GLY A 98 3.43 -7.49 26.32
C GLY A 98 3.74 -7.10 24.88
N ASP A 99 5.03 -6.82 24.61
CA ASP A 99 5.49 -6.16 23.37
C ASP A 99 6.11 -7.12 22.34
N SER A 100 5.93 -8.43 22.51
CA SER A 100 6.48 -9.44 21.60
C SER A 100 5.42 -9.99 20.65
N ALA A 101 5.80 -10.19 19.38
CA ALA A 101 4.93 -10.86 18.42
C ALA A 101 4.82 -12.35 18.73
N VAL A 102 3.61 -12.89 18.56
CA VAL A 102 3.32 -14.33 18.70
C VAL A 102 3.17 -14.92 17.29
N LEU A 103 3.91 -16.00 17.04
CA LEU A 103 3.76 -16.85 15.86
C LEU A 103 3.11 -18.15 16.28
N VAL A 104 1.92 -18.43 15.74
CA VAL A 104 1.25 -19.71 15.82
C VAL A 104 1.57 -20.47 14.54
N PRO A 105 2.44 -21.50 14.59
CA PRO A 105 3.00 -22.12 13.39
C PRO A 105 1.99 -22.99 12.63
N SER A 106 0.91 -23.42 13.29
CA SER A 106 -0.17 -24.20 12.70
C SER A 106 -1.44 -24.00 13.53
N THR A 107 -2.47 -23.45 12.91
CA THR A 107 -3.87 -23.53 13.35
C THR A 107 -4.40 -24.94 13.12
N ASP A 108 -5.66 -25.19 13.52
CA ASP A 108 -6.27 -26.52 13.39
C ASP A 108 -6.36 -27.00 11.92
N ASP A 109 -6.35 -26.06 10.98
CA ASP A 109 -6.35 -26.29 9.54
C ASP A 109 -4.97 -26.09 8.85
N GLY A 110 -3.89 -25.96 9.63
CA GLY A 110 -2.53 -25.90 9.11
C GLY A 110 -2.03 -24.52 8.66
N ARG A 111 -2.81 -23.46 8.87
CA ARG A 111 -2.42 -22.08 8.53
C ARG A 111 -1.51 -21.47 9.61
N VAL A 112 -0.76 -20.45 9.22
CA VAL A 112 0.09 -19.68 10.13
C VAL A 112 -0.67 -18.43 10.58
N LEU A 113 -0.70 -18.18 11.90
CA LEU A 113 -1.30 -17.00 12.49
C LEU A 113 -0.23 -16.20 13.24
N PHE A 114 -0.31 -14.89 13.14
CA PHE A 114 0.53 -13.89 13.78
C PHE A 114 -0.34 -12.95 14.60
N LEU A 115 0.14 -12.63 15.80
CA LEU A 115 -0.39 -11.58 16.65
C LEU A 115 0.76 -10.61 16.92
N ILE A 116 0.69 -9.42 16.34
CA ILE A 116 1.84 -8.51 16.25
C ILE A 116 1.48 -7.19 16.95
N PRO A 117 2.25 -6.74 17.97
CA PRO A 117 2.20 -5.35 18.40
C PRO A 117 2.58 -4.45 17.24
N TRP A 118 1.64 -3.63 16.76
CA TRP A 118 1.80 -2.83 15.55
C TRP A 118 1.19 -1.45 15.76
N LEU A 119 2.04 -0.41 15.73
CA LEU A 119 1.63 1.00 15.83
C LEU A 119 0.68 1.31 17.01
N GLY A 120 0.95 0.72 18.18
CA GLY A 120 0.13 0.93 19.39
C GLY A 120 -1.19 0.14 19.40
N ARG A 121 -1.34 -0.83 18.50
CA ARG A 121 -2.46 -1.78 18.40
C ARG A 121 -1.94 -3.22 18.29
N VAL A 122 -2.85 -4.19 18.19
CA VAL A 122 -2.51 -5.59 17.87
C VAL A 122 -3.04 -5.94 16.49
N LEU A 123 -2.13 -6.29 15.58
CA LEU A 123 -2.46 -6.80 14.26
C LEU A 123 -2.56 -8.33 14.31
N VAL A 124 -3.71 -8.88 13.96
CA VAL A 124 -4.00 -10.32 13.95
C VAL A 124 -4.21 -10.78 12.52
N GLY A 125 -3.47 -11.78 12.07
CA GLY A 125 -3.60 -12.30 10.72
C GLY A 125 -2.60 -13.42 10.41
N THR A 126 -2.68 -14.11 9.30
CA THR A 126 -3.50 -13.79 8.12
C THR A 126 -4.23 -15.04 7.63
N THR A 127 -5.26 -14.83 6.81
CA THR A 127 -5.85 -15.88 5.98
C THR A 127 -5.13 -16.06 4.63
N ASP A 128 -5.52 -17.10 3.90
CA ASP A 128 -5.04 -17.40 2.54
C ASP A 128 -6.18 -18.01 1.71
N THR A 129 -6.93 -17.16 1.03
CA THR A 129 -8.16 -17.52 0.33
C THR A 129 -8.01 -17.22 -1.17
N PRO A 130 -8.06 -18.23 -2.07
CA PRO A 130 -7.92 -18.00 -3.50
C PRO A 130 -8.95 -17.01 -4.07
N VAL A 131 -8.51 -16.17 -5.01
CA VAL A 131 -9.37 -15.18 -5.70
C VAL A 131 -9.20 -15.29 -7.21
N ASP A 132 -10.32 -15.37 -7.93
CA ASP A 132 -10.32 -15.50 -9.39
C ASP A 132 -9.96 -14.20 -10.11
N VAL A 133 -10.53 -13.09 -9.65
CA VAL A 133 -10.37 -11.75 -10.25
C VAL A 133 -9.88 -10.77 -9.18
N PRO A 134 -8.71 -10.14 -9.38
CA PRO A 134 -8.21 -9.17 -8.42
C PRO A 134 -9.11 -7.92 -8.39
N SER A 135 -9.41 -7.44 -7.19
CA SER A 135 -10.10 -6.17 -6.94
C SER A 135 -9.10 -5.12 -6.50
N VAL A 136 -9.36 -3.85 -6.83
CA VAL A 136 -8.62 -2.70 -6.30
C VAL A 136 -8.81 -2.59 -4.79
N GLU A 137 -10.04 -2.86 -4.33
CA GLU A 137 -10.41 -2.85 -2.91
C GLU A 137 -11.00 -4.23 -2.55
N PRO A 138 -10.15 -5.23 -2.22
CA PRO A 138 -10.61 -6.53 -1.74
C PRO A 138 -11.29 -6.37 -0.37
N ARG A 139 -12.35 -7.16 -0.12
CA ARG A 139 -13.10 -7.11 1.14
C ARG A 139 -12.92 -8.39 1.96
N PRO A 140 -12.68 -8.27 3.28
CA PRO A 140 -12.69 -9.40 4.20
C PRO A 140 -14.01 -10.15 4.15
N ARG A 141 -13.97 -11.49 4.26
CA ARG A 141 -15.17 -12.32 4.35
C ARG A 141 -15.50 -12.64 5.80
N GLU A 142 -16.78 -12.84 6.11
CA GLU A 142 -17.25 -13.14 7.47
C GLU A 142 -16.62 -14.42 8.05
N ASP A 143 -16.45 -15.46 7.22
CA ASP A 143 -15.79 -16.71 7.63
C ASP A 143 -14.29 -16.52 7.92
N GLU A 144 -13.61 -15.62 7.20
CA GLU A 144 -12.22 -15.25 7.48
C GLU A 144 -12.09 -14.49 8.81
N ILE A 145 -13.03 -13.59 9.11
CA ILE A 145 -13.07 -12.83 10.37
C ILE A 145 -13.30 -13.79 11.54
N ALA A 146 -14.34 -14.63 11.45
CA ALA A 146 -14.67 -15.61 12.48
C ALA A 146 -13.49 -16.56 12.76
N PHE A 147 -12.83 -17.05 11.71
CA PHE A 147 -11.64 -17.88 11.83
C PHE A 147 -10.52 -17.19 12.64
N LEU A 148 -10.22 -15.92 12.34
CA LEU A 148 -9.16 -15.18 13.01
C LEU A 148 -9.51 -14.93 14.48
N LEU A 149 -10.75 -14.55 14.80
CA LEU A 149 -11.20 -14.35 16.19
C LEU A 149 -11.09 -15.64 17.02
N GLU A 150 -11.61 -16.75 16.49
CA GLU A 150 -11.60 -18.05 17.17
C GLU A 150 -10.17 -18.50 17.51
N HIS A 151 -9.26 -18.40 16.54
CA HIS A 151 -7.89 -18.88 16.73
C HIS A 151 -7.06 -17.91 17.57
N ALA A 152 -7.30 -16.60 17.46
CA ALA A 152 -6.60 -15.60 18.25
C ALA A 152 -6.99 -15.66 19.74
N ALA A 153 -8.26 -15.96 20.07
CA ALA A 153 -8.76 -16.06 21.45
C ALA A 153 -7.87 -16.94 22.36
N ARG A 154 -7.31 -18.02 21.81
CA ARG A 154 -6.44 -18.97 22.52
C ARG A 154 -5.13 -18.38 23.03
N TYR A 155 -4.70 -17.25 22.48
CA TYR A 155 -3.40 -16.63 22.73
C TYR A 155 -3.49 -15.18 23.24
N LEU A 156 -4.67 -14.58 23.19
CA LEU A 156 -4.92 -13.23 23.68
C LEU A 156 -5.19 -13.22 25.19
N ALA A 157 -5.03 -12.06 25.83
CA ALA A 157 -5.28 -11.87 27.26
C ALA A 157 -6.76 -12.06 27.64
N ARG A 158 -7.66 -11.90 26.68
CA ARG A 158 -9.11 -12.13 26.78
C ARG A 158 -9.66 -12.48 25.40
N ASP A 159 -10.79 -13.18 25.38
CA ASP A 159 -11.46 -13.58 24.14
C ASP A 159 -11.96 -12.33 23.39
N PRO A 160 -11.52 -12.11 22.13
CA PRO A 160 -12.03 -11.02 21.31
C PRO A 160 -13.38 -11.37 20.70
N SER A 161 -14.19 -10.34 20.47
CA SER A 161 -15.42 -10.41 19.69
C SER A 161 -15.36 -9.47 18.49
N GLU A 162 -16.33 -9.55 17.57
CA GLU A 162 -16.41 -8.61 16.45
C GLU A 162 -16.53 -7.15 16.90
N ALA A 163 -17.15 -6.89 18.06
CA ALA A 163 -17.28 -5.56 18.63
C ALA A 163 -15.95 -4.96 19.12
N ASP A 164 -14.90 -5.77 19.25
CA ASP A 164 -13.55 -5.34 19.64
C ASP A 164 -12.66 -5.00 18.44
N ILE A 165 -13.12 -5.28 17.22
CA ILE A 165 -12.39 -4.99 15.98
C ILE A 165 -12.42 -3.48 15.73
N LEU A 166 -11.25 -2.85 15.81
CA LEU A 166 -11.06 -1.44 15.48
C LEU A 166 -10.98 -1.22 13.96
N SER A 167 -10.42 -2.19 13.23
CA SER A 167 -10.36 -2.18 11.77
C SER A 167 -10.13 -3.60 11.25
N VAL A 168 -10.62 -3.89 10.04
CA VAL A 168 -10.42 -5.16 9.34
C VAL A 168 -10.15 -4.89 7.87
N PHE A 169 -9.11 -5.50 7.30
CA PHE A 169 -8.71 -5.22 5.92
C PHE A 169 -8.14 -6.44 5.22
N ALA A 170 -8.23 -6.42 3.89
CA ALA A 170 -7.75 -7.49 3.02
C ALA A 170 -6.68 -6.96 2.07
N GLY A 171 -5.75 -7.84 1.68
CA GLY A 171 -4.78 -7.60 0.63
C GLY A 171 -4.67 -8.80 -0.30
N LEU A 172 -4.28 -8.57 -1.55
CA LEU A 172 -4.10 -9.63 -2.55
C LEU A 172 -2.61 -9.90 -2.80
N ARG A 173 -2.26 -11.19 -2.86
CA ARG A 173 -0.90 -11.68 -3.13
C ARG A 173 -0.75 -12.03 -4.61
N PRO A 174 0.26 -11.51 -5.34
CA PRO A 174 0.47 -11.82 -6.76
C PRO A 174 1.19 -13.17 -6.93
N LEU A 175 0.54 -14.29 -6.64
CA LEU A 175 1.18 -15.60 -6.74
C LEU A 175 1.33 -16.04 -8.21
N VAL A 176 2.52 -16.46 -8.58
CA VAL A 176 2.84 -16.97 -9.93
C VAL A 176 2.46 -18.45 -10.03
N ALA A 177 1.71 -18.82 -11.07
CA ALA A 177 1.35 -20.21 -11.31
C ALA A 177 2.59 -21.03 -11.72
N ALA A 178 2.80 -22.19 -11.08
CA ALA A 178 3.95 -23.07 -11.33
C ALA A 178 4.11 -23.47 -12.81
N ASP A 179 3.01 -23.57 -13.55
CA ASP A 179 2.96 -24.08 -14.92
C ASP A 179 3.26 -22.99 -15.97
N ALA A 180 3.24 -21.72 -15.59
CA ALA A 180 3.39 -20.56 -16.50
C ALA A 180 4.88 -20.13 -16.70
N ALA A 181 5.81 -20.86 -16.09
CA ALA A 181 7.24 -20.57 -15.97
C ALA A 181 8.10 -20.93 -17.22
N GLY A 182 7.54 -20.85 -18.44
CA GLY A 182 8.32 -21.03 -19.67
C GLY A 182 9.18 -19.80 -20.01
N THR A 183 10.42 -20.01 -20.50
CA THR A 183 11.45 -18.99 -20.89
C THR A 183 11.73 -17.84 -19.91
N ALA A 184 11.10 -17.83 -18.73
CA ALA A 184 11.36 -16.85 -17.69
C ALA A 184 12.76 -17.07 -17.09
N ALA A 185 13.49 -15.99 -16.83
CA ALA A 185 14.63 -16.05 -15.93
C ALA A 185 14.08 -16.24 -14.51
N LEU A 186 13.84 -17.50 -14.10
CA LEU A 186 13.30 -17.82 -12.77
C LEU A 186 14.34 -17.50 -11.69
N SER A 187 14.09 -16.44 -10.93
CA SER A 187 14.40 -16.47 -9.51
C SER A 187 13.33 -17.31 -8.81
N ARG A 188 13.71 -18.11 -7.79
CA ARG A 188 12.76 -18.93 -7.02
C ARG A 188 11.71 -18.11 -6.27
N ASP A 189 11.92 -16.80 -6.14
CA ASP A 189 11.07 -15.92 -5.31
C ASP A 189 10.22 -14.93 -6.11
N HIS A 190 10.64 -14.51 -7.31
CA HIS A 190 9.93 -13.55 -8.17
C HIS A 190 10.18 -13.83 -9.65
N THR A 191 9.38 -13.24 -10.53
CA THR A 191 9.45 -13.47 -11.97
C THR A 191 9.64 -12.18 -12.74
N VAL A 192 10.62 -12.15 -13.64
CA VAL A 192 10.81 -11.10 -14.64
C VAL A 192 10.63 -11.72 -16.03
N LEU A 193 9.72 -11.14 -16.81
CA LEU A 193 9.37 -11.59 -18.16
C LEU A 193 9.56 -10.44 -19.15
N VAL A 194 10.02 -10.76 -20.35
CA VAL A 194 10.09 -9.80 -21.46
C VAL A 194 9.20 -10.34 -22.58
N SER A 195 8.21 -9.55 -23.00
CA SER A 195 7.32 -9.92 -24.11
C SER A 195 8.04 -9.79 -25.46
N ARG A 196 7.41 -10.27 -26.55
CA ARG A 196 8.01 -10.14 -27.90
C ARG A 196 8.09 -8.69 -28.36
N SER A 197 7.21 -7.83 -27.84
CA SER A 197 7.20 -6.40 -28.12
C SER A 197 8.17 -5.61 -27.22
N GLY A 198 8.85 -6.25 -26.26
CA GLY A 198 9.80 -5.60 -25.36
C GLY A 198 9.20 -5.04 -24.06
N LEU A 199 7.95 -5.37 -23.72
CA LEU A 199 7.41 -5.04 -22.39
C LEU A 199 8.11 -5.88 -21.32
N VAL A 200 8.74 -5.23 -20.34
CA VAL A 200 9.33 -5.91 -19.18
C VAL A 200 8.26 -6.00 -18.09
N THR A 201 7.97 -7.19 -17.57
CA THR A 201 7.02 -7.39 -16.47
C THR A 201 7.71 -7.99 -15.26
N VAL A 202 7.51 -7.40 -14.08
CA VAL A 202 7.91 -7.96 -12.79
C VAL A 202 6.69 -8.30 -11.95
N THR A 203 6.64 -9.53 -11.42
CA THR A 203 5.56 -9.96 -10.54
C THR A 203 6.00 -11.09 -9.61
N GLY A 204 5.13 -11.53 -8.71
CA GLY A 204 5.50 -12.38 -7.59
C GLY A 204 6.30 -11.60 -6.53
N GLY A 205 7.20 -12.31 -5.85
CA GLY A 205 8.06 -11.69 -4.85
C GLY A 205 7.38 -11.37 -3.53
N LYS A 206 8.15 -10.70 -2.68
CA LYS A 206 7.75 -10.30 -1.32
C LYS A 206 8.31 -8.91 -1.02
N TRP A 207 7.69 -8.23 -0.07
CA TRP A 207 8.23 -6.97 0.46
C TRP A 207 9.68 -7.09 0.94
N THR A 208 10.08 -8.23 1.49
CA THR A 208 11.46 -8.42 1.99
C THR A 208 12.50 -8.52 0.86
N THR A 209 12.09 -8.88 -0.36
CA THR A 209 13.00 -9.07 -1.51
C THR A 209 12.89 -7.96 -2.55
N TYR A 210 12.07 -6.93 -2.31
CA TYR A 210 11.75 -5.87 -3.28
C TYR A 210 12.99 -5.24 -3.95
N ARG A 211 14.05 -4.95 -3.17
CA ARG A 211 15.27 -4.31 -3.69
C ARG A 211 15.95 -5.20 -4.74
N ARG A 212 16.05 -6.50 -4.45
CA ARG A 212 16.65 -7.47 -5.37
C ARG A 212 15.78 -7.64 -6.61
N MET A 213 14.46 -7.69 -6.44
CA MET A 213 13.52 -7.72 -7.56
C MET A 213 13.69 -6.53 -8.49
N ALA A 214 13.85 -5.33 -7.92
CA ALA A 214 14.07 -4.11 -8.68
C ALA A 214 15.41 -4.13 -9.43
N GLU A 215 16.49 -4.59 -8.77
CA GLU A 215 17.80 -4.77 -9.40
C GLU A 215 17.73 -5.72 -10.61
N ASP A 216 17.17 -6.93 -10.42
CA ASP A 216 17.03 -7.92 -11.49
C ASP A 216 16.13 -7.39 -12.63
N THR A 217 15.10 -6.59 -12.33
CA THR A 217 14.20 -5.98 -13.33
C THR A 217 14.88 -4.87 -14.13
N VAL A 218 15.64 -4.00 -13.47
CA VAL A 218 16.39 -2.92 -14.13
C VAL A 218 17.49 -3.49 -15.01
N ASP A 219 18.17 -4.56 -14.58
CA ASP A 219 19.16 -5.26 -15.41
C ASP A 219 18.54 -5.78 -16.72
N GLN A 220 17.32 -6.33 -16.68
CA GLN A 220 16.60 -6.71 -17.90
C GLN A 220 16.19 -5.50 -18.73
N ALA A 221 15.72 -4.41 -18.11
CA ALA A 221 15.37 -3.19 -18.82
C ALA A 221 16.58 -2.56 -19.54
N ILE A 222 17.77 -2.62 -18.96
CA ILE A 222 19.02 -2.17 -19.58
C ILE A 222 19.26 -2.93 -20.90
N LEU A 223 19.10 -4.26 -20.89
CA LEU A 223 19.28 -5.09 -22.07
C LEU A 223 18.23 -4.81 -23.15
N VAL A 224 16.95 -4.73 -22.76
CA VAL A 224 15.84 -4.47 -23.69
C VAL A 224 15.94 -3.09 -24.34
N GLY A 225 16.33 -2.09 -23.55
CA GLY A 225 16.42 -0.71 -24.00
C GLY A 225 17.71 -0.35 -24.72
N ASP A 226 18.70 -1.24 -24.77
CA ASP A 226 20.09 -0.92 -25.15
C ASP A 226 20.64 0.28 -24.34
N LEU A 227 20.39 0.27 -23.03
CA LEU A 227 20.84 1.32 -22.12
C LEU A 227 22.31 1.08 -21.74
N ASN A 228 23.00 2.12 -21.24
CA ASN A 228 24.34 1.95 -20.71
C ASN A 228 24.28 1.05 -19.45
N PRO A 229 25.01 -0.07 -19.41
CA PRO A 229 24.99 -0.95 -18.25
C PRO A 229 25.75 -0.31 -17.10
N GLU A 230 25.10 -0.23 -15.94
CA GLU A 230 25.69 0.27 -14.70
C GLU A 230 25.32 -0.65 -13.53
N ARG A 231 26.23 -0.77 -12.55
CA ARG A 231 25.94 -1.52 -11.31
C ARG A 231 24.92 -0.76 -10.48
N SER A 232 23.88 -1.43 -10.01
CA SER A 232 22.92 -0.86 -9.06
C SER A 232 23.62 -0.38 -7.77
N PRO A 233 23.40 0.88 -7.34
CA PRO A 233 23.92 1.39 -6.06
C PRO A 233 22.99 1.10 -4.87
N THR A 234 21.84 0.46 -5.12
CA THR A 234 20.73 0.37 -4.14
C THR A 234 21.05 -0.45 -2.89
N ASP A 235 22.09 -1.26 -2.90
CA ASP A 235 22.56 -2.02 -1.73
C ASP A 235 23.20 -1.13 -0.66
N ARG A 236 23.63 0.08 -1.04
CA ARG A 236 24.30 1.05 -0.16
C ARG A 236 23.64 2.41 -0.14
N LEU A 237 22.59 2.63 -0.94
CA LEU A 237 21.86 3.88 -1.00
C LEU A 237 20.94 4.01 0.22
N PRO A 238 21.16 4.99 1.12
CA PRO A 238 20.20 5.27 2.18
C PRO A 238 18.89 5.78 1.57
N LEU A 239 17.77 5.33 2.13
CA LEU A 239 16.47 5.87 1.76
C LEU A 239 16.29 7.27 2.35
N HIS A 240 15.43 8.06 1.71
CA HIS A 240 14.94 9.32 2.25
C HIS A 240 14.45 9.13 3.70
N GLY A 241 14.75 10.08 4.58
CA GLY A 241 14.45 9.97 6.00
C GLY A 241 15.46 9.16 6.81
N ALA A 242 16.39 8.42 6.19
CA ALA A 242 17.43 7.70 6.92
C ALA A 242 18.46 8.68 7.52
N PRO A 243 18.82 8.53 8.81
CA PRO A 243 19.90 9.32 9.40
C PRO A 243 21.26 8.93 8.82
N GLY A 244 22.23 9.83 8.94
CA GLY A 244 23.63 9.50 8.63
C GLY A 244 24.16 8.37 9.55
N PRO A 245 25.23 7.66 9.16
CA PRO A 245 25.71 6.46 9.89
C PRO A 245 25.98 6.65 11.39
N GLU A 246 26.34 7.86 11.80
CA GLU A 246 26.65 8.22 13.20
C GLU A 246 25.57 9.06 13.87
N ALA A 247 24.51 9.43 13.16
CA ALA A 247 23.43 10.25 13.70
C ALA A 247 22.46 9.36 14.50
N PRO A 248 21.88 9.88 15.61
CA PRO A 248 20.88 9.15 16.37
C PRO A 248 19.65 8.87 15.50
N LEU A 249 18.99 7.73 15.75
CA LEU A 249 17.72 7.42 15.10
C LEU A 249 16.67 8.48 15.49
N PRO A 250 16.08 9.19 14.52
CA PRO A 250 15.02 10.13 14.81
C PRO A 250 13.78 9.43 15.35
N PRO A 251 12.99 10.08 16.21
CA PRO A 251 11.74 9.51 16.67
C PRO A 251 10.71 9.47 15.54
N GLY A 252 9.88 8.42 15.56
CA GLY A 252 8.72 8.29 14.69
C GLY A 252 9.02 7.87 13.24
N PRO A 253 7.98 7.78 12.41
CA PRO A 253 8.05 7.18 11.06
C PRO A 253 8.68 8.09 9.99
N HIS A 254 8.84 9.39 10.26
CA HIS A 254 9.32 10.38 9.30
C HIS A 254 10.85 10.52 9.25
N GLY A 255 11.57 9.88 10.18
CA GLY A 255 13.04 9.89 10.16
C GLY A 255 13.61 11.31 10.24
N THR A 256 14.58 11.64 9.40
CA THR A 256 15.24 12.96 9.41
C THR A 256 14.31 14.14 9.12
N ASP A 257 13.11 13.89 8.60
CA ASP A 257 12.10 14.92 8.37
C ASP A 257 11.32 15.32 9.62
N THR A 258 11.41 14.58 10.73
CA THR A 258 10.59 14.82 11.93
C THR A 258 10.68 16.26 12.41
N ALA A 259 11.87 16.87 12.40
CA ALA A 259 12.05 18.27 12.80
C ALA A 259 11.32 19.27 11.87
N ALA A 260 11.31 19.00 10.57
CA ALA A 260 10.61 19.83 9.60
C ALA A 260 9.08 19.66 9.71
N LEU A 261 8.62 18.45 9.99
CA LEU A 261 7.22 18.19 10.30
C LEU A 261 6.79 18.91 11.59
N ASP A 262 7.58 18.85 12.66
CA ASP A 262 7.28 19.52 13.92
C ASP A 262 7.22 21.05 13.77
N ALA A 263 8.03 21.61 12.86
CA ALA A 263 7.93 23.02 12.51
C ALA A 263 6.60 23.40 11.81
N ILE A 264 5.96 22.45 11.11
CA ILE A 264 4.62 22.64 10.52
C ILE A 264 3.53 22.47 11.58
N CYS A 265 3.70 21.52 12.50
CA CYS A 265 2.75 21.20 13.56
C CYS A 265 2.79 22.23 14.71
N GLN A 266 2.40 23.47 14.42
CA GLN A 266 2.34 24.58 15.38
C GLN A 266 0.92 25.19 15.46
N GLY A 267 0.59 25.82 16.58
CA GLY A 267 -0.75 26.40 16.79
C GLY A 267 -1.83 25.33 16.64
N SER A 268 -2.89 25.63 15.89
CA SER A 268 -3.97 24.66 15.62
C SER A 268 -3.54 23.45 14.77
N LEU A 269 -2.38 23.51 14.10
CA LEU A 269 -1.85 22.35 13.36
C LEU A 269 -1.14 21.34 14.28
N ALA A 270 -0.88 21.71 15.53
CA ALA A 270 -0.41 20.78 16.55
C ALA A 270 -1.54 19.93 17.13
N ASP A 271 -2.81 20.33 16.93
CA ASP A 271 -3.96 19.62 17.45
C ASP A 271 -4.08 18.22 16.82
N PRO A 272 -4.53 17.21 17.59
CA PRO A 272 -4.73 15.87 17.06
C PRO A 272 -5.82 15.88 15.99
N ILE A 273 -5.69 15.04 14.96
CA ILE A 273 -6.77 14.83 13.98
C ILE A 273 -7.99 14.17 14.63
N HIS A 274 -7.75 13.36 15.67
CA HIS A 274 -8.76 12.70 16.48
C HIS A 274 -8.12 12.27 17.82
N PRO A 275 -8.80 12.36 18.98
CA PRO A 275 -8.22 12.00 20.29
C PRO A 275 -7.74 10.55 20.41
N GLY A 276 -8.35 9.63 19.65
CA GLY A 276 -7.98 8.21 19.63
C GLY A 276 -6.84 7.83 18.67
N LEU A 277 -6.31 8.80 17.91
CA LEU A 277 -5.28 8.57 16.89
C LEU A 277 -4.01 9.38 17.19
N PRO A 278 -2.81 8.85 16.92
CA PRO A 278 -1.54 9.48 17.29
C PRO A 278 -1.06 10.56 16.29
N TYR A 279 -1.95 11.13 15.47
CA TYR A 279 -1.59 12.01 14.35
C TYR A 279 -2.09 13.43 14.56
N ARG A 280 -1.32 14.40 14.07
CA ARG A 280 -1.62 15.85 14.18
C ARG A 280 -2.14 16.42 12.87
N LEU A 281 -2.91 17.51 12.91
CA LEU A 281 -3.42 18.17 11.71
C LEU A 281 -2.31 18.65 10.76
N GLY A 282 -1.14 19.04 11.28
CA GLY A 282 0.01 19.43 10.46
C GLY A 282 0.59 18.28 9.60
N GLU A 283 0.34 17.02 9.96
CA GLU A 283 0.74 15.87 9.14
C GLU A 283 -0.07 15.77 7.85
N VAL A 284 -1.29 16.31 7.82
CA VAL A 284 -2.10 16.41 6.60
C VAL A 284 -1.43 17.36 5.60
N LEU A 285 -0.94 18.51 6.07
CA LEU A 285 -0.19 19.46 5.23
C LEU A 285 1.12 18.86 4.74
N TRP A 286 1.84 18.18 5.63
CA TRP A 286 3.07 17.49 5.27
C TRP A 286 2.83 16.45 4.17
N ALA A 287 1.81 15.60 4.34
CA ALA A 287 1.42 14.59 3.39
C ALA A 287 1.13 15.17 1.99
N ALA A 288 0.42 16.30 1.93
CA ALA A 288 0.11 16.97 0.67
C ALA A 288 1.35 17.59 0.01
N ARG A 289 2.18 18.29 0.80
CA ARG A 289 3.35 19.05 0.29
C ARG A 289 4.52 18.17 -0.14
N PHE A 290 4.79 17.11 0.61
CA PHE A 290 6.04 16.35 0.49
C PHE A 290 5.82 14.88 0.12
N GLU A 291 4.60 14.38 0.25
CA GLU A 291 4.31 12.94 0.11
C GLU A 291 3.24 12.65 -0.93
N MET A 292 2.92 13.62 -1.79
CA MET A 292 1.99 13.50 -2.92
C MET A 292 0.58 13.02 -2.51
N ALA A 293 0.12 13.30 -1.29
CA ALA A 293 -1.26 12.98 -0.91
C ALA A 293 -2.24 13.89 -1.66
N ARG A 294 -3.22 13.28 -2.33
CA ARG A 294 -4.22 14.00 -3.15
C ARG A 294 -5.64 13.83 -2.63
N THR A 295 -5.89 12.80 -1.83
CA THR A 295 -7.20 12.46 -1.29
C THR A 295 -7.18 12.32 0.23
N VAL A 296 -8.35 12.36 0.85
CA VAL A 296 -8.49 12.06 2.29
C VAL A 296 -8.03 10.63 2.60
N GLU A 297 -8.30 9.67 1.70
CA GLU A 297 -7.80 8.30 1.79
C GLU A 297 -6.27 8.24 1.80
N ASP A 298 -5.58 8.98 0.92
CA ASP A 298 -4.11 8.98 0.91
C ASP A 298 -3.54 9.30 2.29
N VAL A 299 -4.13 10.29 2.97
CA VAL A 299 -3.71 10.74 4.29
C VAL A 299 -4.07 9.70 5.35
N LEU A 300 -5.35 9.34 5.46
CA LEU A 300 -5.86 8.52 6.55
C LEU A 300 -5.50 7.03 6.41
N ALA A 301 -5.43 6.49 5.20
CA ALA A 301 -5.11 5.07 4.99
C ALA A 301 -3.61 4.83 4.79
N ARG A 302 -2.89 5.72 4.09
CA ARG A 302 -1.53 5.43 3.59
C ARG A 302 -0.42 6.24 4.26
N ARG A 303 -0.61 7.54 4.51
CA ARG A 303 0.42 8.37 5.16
C ARG A 303 0.42 8.21 6.68
N THR A 304 -0.76 8.14 7.29
CA THR A 304 -0.90 7.99 8.74
C THR A 304 -1.15 6.53 9.14
N ARG A 305 -1.91 5.75 8.35
CA ARG A 305 -2.45 4.42 8.70
C ARG A 305 -3.66 4.46 9.64
N ALA A 306 -4.22 5.64 9.94
CA ALA A 306 -5.40 5.83 10.77
C ALA A 306 -6.55 4.86 10.44
N LEU A 307 -6.92 4.71 9.16
CA LEU A 307 -8.00 3.80 8.73
C LEU A 307 -7.75 2.35 9.14
N LEU A 308 -6.49 1.90 9.12
CA LEU A 308 -6.12 0.54 9.51
C LEU A 308 -5.99 0.39 11.03
N LEU A 309 -5.70 1.47 11.77
CA LEU A 309 -5.59 1.41 13.22
C LEU A 309 -6.95 1.45 13.93
N ASP A 310 -7.86 2.26 13.39
CA ASP A 310 -9.21 2.47 13.91
C ASP A 310 -10.05 3.13 12.83
N ALA A 311 -10.91 2.34 12.18
CA ALA A 311 -11.71 2.80 11.04
C ALA A 311 -12.75 3.83 11.45
N GLN A 312 -13.35 3.69 12.65
CA GLN A 312 -14.34 4.64 13.16
C GLN A 312 -13.67 5.97 13.49
N ALA A 313 -12.57 5.96 14.24
CA ALA A 313 -11.81 7.18 14.55
C ALA A 313 -11.32 7.88 13.27
N ALA A 314 -10.97 7.12 12.23
CA ALA A 314 -10.59 7.69 10.94
C ALA A 314 -11.79 8.35 10.22
N GLN A 315 -12.99 7.76 10.28
CA GLN A 315 -14.22 8.39 9.75
C GLN A 315 -14.51 9.71 10.48
N GLU A 316 -14.43 9.71 11.81
CA GLU A 316 -14.63 10.91 12.63
C GLU A 316 -13.57 12.00 12.36
N ALA A 317 -12.34 11.60 12.02
CA ALA A 317 -11.27 12.52 11.62
C ALA A 317 -11.44 13.10 10.20
N ALA A 318 -12.20 12.43 9.32
CA ALA A 318 -12.26 12.75 7.90
C ALA A 318 -12.66 14.20 7.59
N PRO A 319 -13.65 14.82 8.26
CA PRO A 319 -13.99 16.23 8.00
C PRO A 319 -12.84 17.20 8.31
N ALA A 320 -12.13 16.99 9.41
CA ALA A 320 -11.00 17.84 9.80
C ALA A 320 -9.83 17.69 8.82
N VAL A 321 -9.53 16.46 8.42
CA VAL A 321 -8.49 16.16 7.41
C VAL A 321 -8.87 16.75 6.05
N ALA A 322 -10.12 16.61 5.61
CA ALA A 322 -10.60 17.16 4.35
C ALA A 322 -10.50 18.68 4.31
N ALA A 323 -10.84 19.38 5.40
CA ALA A 323 -10.74 20.82 5.48
C ALA A 323 -9.28 21.32 5.34
N VAL A 324 -8.34 20.70 6.05
CA VAL A 324 -6.92 21.05 5.96
C VAL A 324 -6.36 20.74 4.58
N LEU A 325 -6.68 19.55 4.04
CA LEU A 325 -6.21 19.12 2.73
C LEU A 325 -6.78 20.00 1.61
N ALA A 326 -8.05 20.37 1.68
CA ALA A 326 -8.68 21.27 0.70
C ALA A 326 -7.99 22.64 0.69
N GLY A 327 -7.68 23.18 1.87
CA GLY A 327 -6.93 24.44 1.99
C GLY A 327 -5.56 24.37 1.29
N GLU A 328 -4.79 23.30 1.54
CA GLU A 328 -3.47 23.12 0.93
C GLU A 328 -3.53 22.89 -0.58
N LEU A 329 -4.50 22.10 -1.05
CA LEU A 329 -4.69 21.77 -2.46
C LEU A 329 -5.49 22.83 -3.24
N LYS A 330 -5.89 23.93 -2.59
CA LYS A 330 -6.71 25.00 -3.16
C LYS A 330 -8.03 24.47 -3.76
N ARG A 331 -8.67 23.55 -3.05
CA ARG A 331 -9.98 22.98 -3.39
C ARG A 331 -11.09 23.68 -2.60
N ASP A 332 -12.31 23.56 -3.09
CA ASP A 332 -13.48 24.19 -2.46
C ASP A 332 -14.13 23.27 -1.42
N ALA A 333 -15.15 23.81 -0.72
CA ALA A 333 -15.89 23.09 0.29
C ALA A 333 -16.64 21.88 -0.28
N ARG A 334 -17.11 21.98 -1.53
CA ARG A 334 -17.81 20.89 -2.21
C ARG A 334 -16.88 19.69 -2.42
N TRP A 335 -15.65 19.93 -2.88
CA TRP A 335 -14.64 18.89 -3.00
C TRP A 335 -14.35 18.23 -1.65
N ALA A 336 -14.26 19.03 -0.57
CA ALA A 336 -14.04 18.48 0.77
C ALA A 336 -15.21 17.57 1.20
N GLU A 337 -16.46 17.97 0.97
CA GLU A 337 -17.64 17.13 1.24
C GLU A 337 -17.64 15.83 0.42
N GLU A 338 -17.28 15.90 -0.87
CA GLU A 338 -17.19 14.73 -1.75
C GLU A 338 -16.09 13.77 -1.27
N GLN A 339 -14.94 14.29 -0.82
CA GLN A 339 -13.86 13.49 -0.23
C GLN A 339 -14.26 12.81 1.07
N VAL A 340 -14.98 13.51 1.95
CA VAL A 340 -15.50 12.92 3.20
C VAL A 340 -16.44 11.77 2.88
N ARG A 341 -17.43 11.97 2.00
CA ARG A 341 -18.38 10.90 1.61
C ARG A 341 -17.67 9.69 1.00
N ALA A 342 -16.74 9.94 0.06
CA ALA A 342 -15.98 8.87 -0.58
C ALA A 342 -15.15 8.08 0.44
N PHE A 343 -14.54 8.76 1.42
CA PHE A 343 -13.77 8.11 2.47
C PHE A 343 -14.68 7.35 3.46
N GLU A 344 -15.82 7.91 3.86
CA GLU A 344 -16.80 7.23 4.71
C GLU A 344 -17.30 5.94 4.05
N ASP A 345 -17.61 6.00 2.75
CA ASP A 345 -18.02 4.86 1.94
C ASP A 345 -16.94 3.77 1.90
N LEU A 346 -15.67 4.15 1.73
CA LEU A 346 -14.54 3.24 1.78
C LEU A 346 -14.41 2.59 3.16
N ALA A 347 -14.44 3.41 4.21
CA ALA A 347 -14.15 3.05 5.60
C ALA A 347 -15.22 2.13 6.20
N ARG A 348 -16.48 2.18 5.74
CA ARG A 348 -17.50 1.19 6.12
C ARG A 348 -17.05 -0.25 5.86
N GLY A 349 -16.30 -0.48 4.80
CA GLY A 349 -15.77 -1.82 4.49
C GLY A 349 -14.51 -2.21 5.29
N TYR A 350 -14.08 -1.38 6.25
CA TYR A 350 -13.04 -1.67 7.22
C TYR A 350 -13.60 -2.01 8.61
N LEU A 351 -14.93 -2.08 8.73
CA LEU A 351 -15.63 -2.51 9.94
C LEU A 351 -16.34 -3.85 9.67
N PRO A 352 -16.51 -4.71 10.69
CA PRO A 352 -17.34 -5.91 10.57
C PRO A 352 -18.80 -5.56 10.24
N ALA A 353 -19.50 -6.49 9.57
CA ALA A 353 -20.92 -6.33 9.27
C ALA A 353 -21.73 -6.16 10.57
N GLY A 354 -22.56 -5.13 10.66
CA GLY A 354 -23.41 -4.86 11.85
C GLY A 354 -22.77 -3.98 12.93
N ALA A 355 -21.52 -3.55 12.79
CA ALA A 355 -20.89 -2.56 13.70
C ALA A 355 -21.67 -1.23 13.77
N GLU A 356 -22.41 -0.87 12.72
CA GLU A 356 -23.25 0.34 12.65
C GLU A 356 -24.50 0.27 13.55
N GLU A 357 -25.07 -0.92 13.80
CA GLU A 357 -26.34 -1.07 14.53
C GLU A 357 -26.17 -1.06 16.05
N VAL A 358 -25.01 -1.51 16.56
CA VAL A 358 -24.80 -1.72 18.00
C VAL A 358 -24.72 -0.40 18.79
N ARG A 359 -24.39 0.73 18.15
CA ARG A 359 -24.08 1.99 18.86
C ARG A 359 -24.93 3.21 18.50
N SER A 360 -25.90 3.08 17.60
CA SER A 360 -27.03 4.05 17.54
C SER A 360 -27.93 4.00 18.79
N ARG A 361 -27.65 3.08 19.72
CA ARG A 361 -28.37 2.83 20.97
C ARG A 361 -27.54 3.05 22.25
N SER A 362 -26.29 3.55 22.14
CA SER A 362 -25.41 3.82 23.29
C SER A 362 -25.23 5.30 23.56
#